data_AF-A0A2E8QLY4-F1
#
_entry.id   AF-A0A2E8QLY4-F1
#
_cell.length_a   1.000
_cell.length_b   1.000
_cell.length_c   1.000
_cell.angle_alpha   90.00
_cell.angle_beta   90.00
_cell.angle_gamma   90.00
#
_symmetry.space_group_name_H-M   'P 1'
#
loop_
_entity.id
_entity.type
_entity.pdbx_description
1 polymer ?
#
loop_
_entity_poly.entity_id
_entity_poly.type
_entity_poly.pdbx_seq_one_letter_code
_entity_poly.pdbx_strand_id
1 'polypeptide(L)'
;MGLVEFLRPAKKVPTVWWSSPEPMTIRPKWPTMAILVIGEFLFGLGDSLLIAAGIGNTPWTVLAEGIAIYAGIWTIGEATFLVSAAVMLLWIPIKEIPGIGTILNAIIIALTIHV
;
A
#
# COMPACT_ATOMS: atom_id res chain seq x y z
N MET A 1 -24.89 2.13 27.14
CA MET A 1 -24.75 2.03 25.67
C MET A 1 -25.54 0.80 25.24
N GLY A 2 -26.59 0.95 24.42
CA GLY A 2 -27.45 -0.18 24.03
C GLY A 2 -26.80 -1.10 23.00
N LEU A 3 -27.18 -2.39 22.97
CA LEU A 3 -26.64 -3.40 22.05
C LEU A 3 -26.73 -2.98 20.56
N VAL A 4 -27.80 -2.29 20.19
CA VAL A 4 -28.05 -1.76 18.84
C VAL A 4 -27.05 -0.67 18.46
N GLU A 5 -26.58 0.10 19.44
CA GLU A 5 -25.63 1.20 19.23
C GLU A 5 -24.20 0.69 19.07
N PHE A 6 -23.89 -0.46 19.70
CA PHE A 6 -22.62 -1.17 19.53
C PHE A 6 -22.50 -1.85 18.15
N LEU A 7 -23.62 -2.37 17.61
CA LEU A 7 -23.66 -3.03 16.29
C LEU A 7 -23.85 -2.07 15.11
N ARG A 8 -23.92 -0.76 15.35
CA ARG A 8 -24.04 0.22 14.26
C ARG A 8 -22.74 0.23 13.43
N PRO A 9 -22.83 0.17 12.09
CA PRO A 9 -21.66 0.31 11.23
C PRO A 9 -20.94 1.63 11.52
N ALA A 10 -19.64 1.55 11.78
CA ALA A 10 -18.81 2.74 11.96
C ALA A 10 -18.72 3.49 10.63
N LYS A 11 -19.48 4.58 10.49
CA LYS A 11 -19.47 5.43 9.27
C LYS A 11 -18.25 6.36 9.19
N LYS A 12 -17.42 6.41 10.23
CA LYS A 12 -16.21 7.23 10.30
C LYS A 12 -15.04 6.39 10.77
N VAL A 13 -13.88 6.64 10.16
CA VAL A 13 -12.60 6.08 10.62
C VAL A 13 -12.35 6.57 12.05
N PRO A 14 -12.11 5.67 13.01
CA PRO A 14 -11.83 6.08 14.38
C PRO A 14 -10.51 6.86 14.44
N THR A 15 -10.51 7.99 15.15
CA THR A 15 -9.29 8.73 15.47
C THR A 15 -8.61 8.06 16.65
N VAL A 16 -7.37 7.65 16.45
CA VAL A 16 -6.56 6.93 17.43
C VAL A 16 -5.33 7.75 17.79
N TRP A 17 -4.66 7.37 18.88
CA TRP A 17 -3.48 8.06 19.40
C TRP A 17 -2.30 8.15 18.42
N TRP A 18 -2.27 7.30 17.40
CA TRP A 18 -1.29 7.29 16.32
C TRP A 18 -1.80 7.90 15.00
N SER A 19 -3.02 8.46 14.96
CA SER A 19 -3.56 9.10 13.75
C SER A 19 -2.78 10.38 13.39
N SER A 20 -2.49 10.55 12.09
CA SER A 20 -2.00 11.82 11.55
C SER A 20 -3.13 12.87 11.52
N PRO A 21 -2.87 14.15 11.85
CA PRO A 21 -3.85 15.23 11.70
C PRO A 21 -4.28 15.43 10.25
N GLU A 22 -3.36 15.23 9.30
CA GLU A 22 -3.56 15.42 7.87
C GLU A 22 -3.09 14.17 7.10
N PRO A 23 -3.83 13.71 6.08
CA PRO A 23 -3.44 12.55 5.27
C PRO A 23 -2.16 12.77 4.44
N MET A 24 -1.98 13.94 3.84
CA MET A 24 -0.82 14.28 2.99
C MET A 24 0.35 14.89 3.78
N THR A 25 0.49 14.58 5.07
CA THR A 25 1.60 15.10 5.87
C THR A 25 2.93 14.47 5.44
N ILE A 26 3.93 15.30 5.16
CA ILE A 26 5.30 14.87 4.81
C ILE A 26 6.08 14.41 6.06
N ARG A 27 5.75 14.94 7.25
CA ARG A 27 6.41 14.65 8.53
C ARG A 27 5.44 14.13 9.60
N PRO A 28 4.95 12.89 9.49
CA PRO A 28 4.07 12.29 10.49
C PRO A 28 4.80 12.05 11.82
N LYS A 29 4.02 11.80 12.88
CA LYS A 29 4.58 11.46 14.19
C LYS A 29 5.21 10.06 14.14
N TRP A 30 6.22 9.82 14.99
CA TRP A 30 6.88 8.50 15.09
C TRP A 30 5.92 7.31 15.30
N PRO A 31 4.89 7.37 16.17
CA PRO A 31 3.95 6.26 16.32
C PRO A 31 3.15 5.99 15.04
N THR A 32 2.78 7.04 14.31
CA THR A 32 2.10 6.93 13.02
C THR A 32 2.98 6.21 12.00
N MET A 33 4.27 6.57 11.94
CA MET A 33 5.23 5.92 11.05
C MET A 33 5.42 4.44 11.39
N ALA A 34 5.55 4.10 12.67
CA ALA A 34 5.74 2.72 13.09
C ALA A 34 4.55 1.84 12.69
N ILE A 35 3.31 2.31 12.93
CA ILE A 35 2.12 1.56 12.54
C ILE A 35 1.97 1.49 11.02
N LEU A 36 2.30 2.56 10.31
CA LEU A 36 2.29 2.57 8.84
C LEU A 36 3.24 1.51 8.28
N VAL A 37 4.50 1.49 8.72
CA VAL A 37 5.52 0.53 8.25
C VAL A 37 5.10 -0.91 8.57
N ILE A 38 4.61 -1.17 9.78
CA ILE A 38 4.13 -2.50 10.18
C ILE A 38 2.90 -2.92 9.33
N GLY A 39 1.96 -2.00 9.12
CA GLY A 39 0.76 -2.25 8.34
C GLY A 39 1.07 -2.51 6.86
N GLU A 40 1.96 -1.73 6.26
CA GLU A 40 2.41 -1.90 4.87
C GLU A 40 3.19 -3.21 4.69
N PHE A 41 4.04 -3.57 5.66
CA PHE A 41 4.72 -4.86 5.65
C PHE A 41 3.74 -6.03 5.74
N LEU A 42 2.79 -6.00 6.67
CA LEU A 42 1.76 -7.04 6.79
C LEU A 42 0.88 -7.13 5.54
N PHE A 43 0.55 -6.00 4.93
CA PHE A 43 -0.19 -5.94 3.69
C PHE A 43 0.61 -6.57 2.54
N GLY A 44 1.86 -6.15 2.34
CA GLY A 44 2.74 -6.71 1.31
C GLY A 44 2.97 -8.21 1.50
N LEU A 45 3.14 -8.67 2.75
CA LEU A 45 3.28 -10.09 3.07
C LEU A 45 2.00 -10.87 2.69
N GLY A 46 0.84 -10.30 2.99
CA GLY A 46 -0.44 -10.86 2.57
C GLY A 46 -0.55 -10.98 1.05
N ASP A 47 -0.21 -9.92 0.32
CA ASP A 47 -0.24 -9.91 -1.15
C ASP A 47 0.71 -10.97 -1.72
N SER A 48 1.95 -11.06 -1.21
CA SER A 48 2.91 -12.12 -1.59
C SER A 48 2.36 -13.53 -1.37
N LEU A 49 1.64 -13.77 -0.27
CA LEU A 49 1.00 -15.05 0.01
C LEU A 49 -0.14 -15.35 -0.95
N LEU A 50 -0.93 -14.35 -1.36
CA LEU A 50 -1.97 -14.52 -2.38
C LEU A 50 -1.36 -14.91 -3.74
N ILE A 51 -0.30 -14.21 -4.15
CA ILE A 51 0.45 -14.51 -5.38
C ILE A 51 0.97 -15.95 -5.33
N ALA A 52 1.66 -16.32 -4.25
CA ALA A 52 2.21 -17.66 -4.06
C ALA A 52 1.14 -18.76 -4.03
N ALA A 53 -0.07 -18.45 -3.53
CA ALA A 53 -1.19 -19.39 -3.51
C ALA A 53 -1.89 -19.55 -4.88
N GLY A 54 -1.65 -18.66 -5.85
CA GLY A 54 -2.22 -18.75 -7.20
C GLY A 54 -3.75 -18.58 -7.25
N ILE A 55 -4.35 -18.00 -6.21
CA ILE A 55 -5.82 -17.83 -6.09
C ILE A 55 -6.35 -16.55 -6.75
N GLY A 56 -5.46 -15.79 -7.40
CA GLY A 56 -5.75 -14.52 -8.05
C GLY A 56 -5.21 -13.32 -7.27
N ASN A 57 -4.80 -12.29 -8.01
CA ASN A 57 -4.08 -11.14 -7.50
C ASN A 57 -4.89 -9.85 -7.66
N THR A 58 -4.52 -8.80 -6.93
CA THR A 58 -5.16 -7.48 -7.10
C THR A 58 -4.83 -6.90 -8.47
N PRO A 59 -5.67 -6.02 -9.07
CA PRO A 59 -5.42 -5.47 -10.41
C PRO A 59 -4.05 -4.82 -10.58
N TRP A 60 -3.53 -4.23 -9.50
CA TRP A 60 -2.20 -3.63 -9.47
C TRP A 60 -1.11 -4.69 -9.60
N THR A 61 -1.17 -5.72 -8.76
CA THR A 61 -0.22 -6.83 -8.75
C THR A 61 -0.31 -7.65 -10.03
N VAL A 62 -1.51 -7.84 -10.60
CA VAL A 62 -1.72 -8.51 -11.91
C VAL A 62 -1.02 -7.74 -13.04
N LEU A 63 -1.07 -6.41 -13.03
CA LEU A 63 -0.36 -5.60 -14.03
C LEU A 63 1.16 -5.80 -13.92
N ALA A 64 1.69 -5.75 -12.69
CA ALA A 64 3.11 -5.97 -12.44
C ALA A 64 3.56 -7.39 -12.80
N GLU A 65 2.76 -8.40 -12.46
CA GLU A 65 2.98 -9.80 -12.83
C GLU A 65 2.97 -9.98 -14.36
N GLY A 66 2.02 -9.38 -15.07
CA GLY A 66 1.97 -9.41 -16.53
C GLY A 66 3.20 -8.76 -17.18
N ILE A 67 3.67 -7.64 -16.63
CA ILE A 67 4.91 -6.98 -17.07
C ILE A 67 6.13 -7.87 -16.79
N ALA A 68 6.20 -8.49 -15.61
CA ALA A 68 7.29 -9.39 -15.24
C ALA A 68 7.38 -10.60 -16.18
N ILE A 69 6.24 -11.24 -16.47
CA ILE A 69 6.15 -12.36 -17.42
C ILE A 69 6.59 -11.95 -18.83
N TYR A 70 6.17 -10.78 -19.30
CA TYR A 70 6.54 -10.30 -20.63
C TYR A 70 8.01 -9.86 -20.72
N ALA A 71 8.55 -9.25 -19.66
CA ALA A 71 9.93 -8.78 -19.60
C ALA A 71 10.94 -9.92 -19.42
N GLY A 72 10.55 -11.07 -18.88
CA GLY A 72 11.33 -12.32 -18.84
C GLY A 72 12.60 -12.31 -17.98
N ILE A 73 12.95 -11.17 -17.38
CA ILE A 73 14.19 -10.98 -16.59
C ILE A 73 13.88 -10.39 -15.20
N TRP A 74 12.66 -9.94 -14.94
CA TRP A 74 12.32 -9.17 -13.73
C TRP A 74 11.47 -10.00 -12.77
N THR A 75 11.74 -9.86 -11.46
CA THR A 75 10.86 -10.38 -10.42
C THR A 75 9.56 -9.58 -10.34
N ILE A 76 8.50 -10.17 -9.77
CA ILE A 76 7.21 -9.47 -9.61
C ILE A 76 7.39 -8.22 -8.74
N GLY A 77 8.28 -8.27 -7.75
CA GLY A 77 8.63 -7.12 -6.90
C GLY A 77 9.26 -5.96 -7.65
N GLU A 78 10.24 -6.23 -8.51
CA GLU A 78 10.90 -5.20 -9.35
C GLU A 78 9.92 -4.56 -10.33
N ALA A 79 9.06 -5.37 -10.96
CA ALA A 79 8.01 -4.86 -11.83
C ALA A 79 7.02 -3.99 -11.05
N THR A 80 6.65 -4.40 -9.83
CA THR A 80 5.76 -3.63 -8.94
C THR A 80 6.39 -2.29 -8.54
N PHE A 81 7.69 -2.28 -8.25
CA PHE A 81 8.42 -1.04 -7.95
C PHE A 81 8.42 -0.09 -9.15
N LEU A 82 8.70 -0.58 -10.36
CA LEU A 82 8.70 0.25 -11.57
C LEU A 82 7.30 0.81 -11.86
N VAL A 83 6.26 -0.02 -11.78
CA VAL A 83 4.86 0.42 -11.96
C VAL A 83 4.53 1.53 -10.95
N SER A 84 4.93 1.36 -9.69
CA SER A 84 4.72 2.36 -8.64
C SER A 84 5.45 3.67 -8.96
N ALA A 85 6.71 3.61 -9.39
CA ALA A 85 7.47 4.79 -9.81
C ALA A 85 6.83 5.50 -11.01
N ALA A 86 6.40 4.74 -12.03
CA ALA A 86 5.74 5.28 -13.22
C ALA A 86 4.41 5.96 -12.87
N VAL A 87 3.62 5.36 -11.99
CA VAL A 87 2.35 5.95 -11.53
C VAL A 87 2.59 7.23 -10.72
N MET A 88 3.61 7.27 -9.86
CA MET A 88 3.98 8.52 -9.16
C MET A 88 4.42 9.61 -10.14
N LEU A 89 5.14 9.27 -11.21
CA LEU A 89 5.49 10.23 -12.27
C LEU A 89 4.24 10.75 -13.01
N LEU A 90 3.26 9.86 -13.26
CA LEU A 90 1.96 10.22 -13.81
C LEU A 90 1.12 11.09 -12.88
N TRP A 91 1.43 11.18 -11.58
CA TRP A 91 0.77 12.11 -10.66
C TRP A 91 1.27 13.55 -10.77
N ILE A 92 2.49 13.77 -11.29
CA ILE A 92 3.04 15.11 -11.53
C ILE A 92 2.09 15.99 -12.36
N PRO A 93 1.54 15.54 -13.52
CA PRO A 93 0.57 16.34 -14.28
C PRO A 93 -0.78 16.50 -13.56
N ILE A 94 -1.14 15.57 -12.66
CA ILE A 94 -2.41 15.60 -11.91
C ILE A 94 -2.33 16.56 -10.71
N LYS A 95 -1.11 17.02 -10.35
CA LYS A 95 -0.83 17.93 -9.21
C LYS A 95 -1.24 17.37 -7.84
N GLU A 96 -1.35 16.05 -7.73
CA GLU A 96 -1.52 15.39 -6.44
C GLU A 96 -0.17 15.36 -5.71
N ILE A 97 -0.16 15.81 -4.45
CA ILE A 97 1.05 15.89 -3.64
C ILE A 97 1.23 14.53 -2.93
N PRO A 98 2.21 13.69 -3.33
CA PRO A 98 2.44 12.43 -2.65
C PRO A 98 2.88 12.70 -1.20
N GLY A 99 2.14 12.16 -0.24
CA GLY A 99 2.55 12.15 1.15
C GLY A 99 3.70 11.16 1.39
N ILE A 100 4.35 11.24 2.56
CA ILE A 100 5.42 10.28 2.87
C ILE A 100 4.90 8.84 2.93
N GLY A 101 3.63 8.67 3.32
CA GLY A 101 3.02 7.36 3.36
C GLY A 101 2.84 6.74 1.97
N THR A 102 2.56 7.54 0.94
CA THR A 102 2.50 7.03 -0.44
C THR A 102 3.86 6.50 -0.89
N ILE A 103 4.93 7.24 -0.57
CA ILE A 103 6.29 6.85 -0.94
C ILE A 103 6.71 5.58 -0.18
N LEU A 104 6.43 5.52 1.12
CA LEU A 104 6.71 4.34 1.94
C LEU A 104 5.92 3.13 1.45
N ASN A 105 4.64 3.30 1.13
CA ASN A 105 3.79 2.26 0.58
C ASN A 105 4.38 1.63 -0.68
N ALA A 106 4.76 2.48 -1.64
CA ALA A 106 5.37 2.04 -2.91
C ALA A 106 6.67 1.25 -2.68
N ILE A 107 7.51 1.70 -1.74
CA ILE A 107 8.79 1.05 -1.45
C ILE A 107 8.60 -0.25 -0.66
N ILE A 108 7.85 -0.21 0.43
CA ILE A 108 7.71 -1.33 1.38
C ILE A 108 6.96 -2.48 0.73
N ILE A 109 5.87 -2.21 0.00
CA ILE A 109 5.11 -3.27 -0.66
C ILE A 109 5.97 -3.93 -1.75
N ALA A 110 6.65 -3.14 -2.59
CA ALA A 110 7.50 -3.69 -3.64
C ALA A 110 8.67 -4.53 -3.08
N LEU A 111 9.26 -4.12 -1.95
CA LEU A 111 10.31 -4.89 -1.28
C LEU A 111 9.78 -6.17 -0.61
N THR A 112 8.54 -6.17 -0.15
CA THR A 112 7.93 -7.31 0.54
C THR A 112 7.43 -8.37 -0.46
N ILE A 113 7.08 -7.94 -1.67
CA ILE A 113 6.73 -8.82 -2.78
C ILE A 113 8.01 -9.33 -3.44
N HIS A 114 8.51 -10.45 -2.96
CA HIS A 114 9.64 -11.15 -3.55
C HIS A 114 9.23 -12.59 -3.89
N VAL A 115 8.35 -12.70 -4.87
CA VAL A 115 7.83 -13.98 -5.40
C VAL A 115 8.24 -14.09 -6.87
#